data_AF-A0A1F8N5H7-F1
#
_entry.id   AF-A0A1F8N5H7-F1
#
_cell.length_a   1.000
_cell.length_b   1.000
_cell.length_c   1.000
_cell.angle_alpha   90.00
_cell.angle_beta   90.00
_cell.angle_gamma   90.00
#
_symmetry.space_group_name_H-M   'P 1'
#
loop_
_entity.id
_entity.type
_entity.pdbx_description
1 polymer ?
#
loop_
_entity_poly.entity_id
_entity_poly.type
_entity_poly.pdbx_seq_one_letter_code
_entity_poly.pdbx_strand_id
1 'polypeptide(L)'
;MFSKEDIRIEEKAKALPVVKPPTPFRYYIRADKCTGCLLCVKACQGKALSGEFKKPHVIDQEKCTRCGTCFDVCKIKAVLRLPLE
;
A
#
# COMPACT_ATOMS: atom_id res chain seq x y z
N MET A 1 -36.58 14.76 36.79
CA MET A 1 -37.30 13.70 36.04
C MET A 1 -37.72 14.33 34.72
N PHE A 2 -37.37 13.89 33.51
CA PHE A 2 -37.17 12.57 32.91
C PHE A 2 -36.04 12.73 31.86
N SER A 3 -34.92 12.00 31.89
CA SER A 3 -34.69 10.59 31.50
C SER A 3 -34.94 10.26 30.03
N LYS A 4 -33.81 10.03 29.32
CA LYS A 4 -33.55 9.19 28.15
C LYS A 4 -34.04 9.67 26.77
N GLU A 5 -33.13 9.74 25.81
CA GLU A 5 -33.02 8.72 24.75
C GLU A 5 -31.73 8.92 23.92
N ASP A 6 -30.91 7.89 23.88
CA ASP A 6 -29.76 7.66 23.02
C ASP A 6 -30.07 7.79 21.53
N ILE A 7 -29.30 8.56 20.77
CA ILE A 7 -29.09 8.28 19.34
C ILE A 7 -27.62 8.52 18.97
N ARG A 8 -26.87 7.42 18.93
CA ARG A 8 -25.52 7.29 18.38
C ARG A 8 -25.59 7.39 16.86
N ILE A 9 -25.17 8.52 16.31
CA ILE A 9 -25.07 8.72 14.86
C ILE A 9 -23.66 8.29 14.43
N GLU A 10 -23.53 7.05 13.95
CA GLU A 10 -22.32 6.59 13.25
C GLU A 10 -22.37 7.09 11.80
N GLU A 11 -21.75 8.23 11.51
CA GLU A 11 -21.61 8.72 10.14
C GLU A 11 -20.54 7.94 9.37
N LYS A 12 -21.02 7.19 8.38
CA LYS A 12 -20.23 6.44 7.39
C LYS A 12 -19.46 7.39 6.46
N ALA A 13 -18.14 7.24 6.49
CA ALA A 13 -17.21 7.22 5.36
C ALA A 13 -17.62 7.90 4.04
N LYS A 14 -16.98 9.05 3.75
CA LYS A 14 -16.52 9.36 2.38
C LYS A 14 -15.33 10.33 2.40
N ALA A 15 -14.14 9.80 2.63
CA ALA A 15 -12.89 10.54 2.45
C ALA A 15 -12.20 10.12 1.14
N LEU A 16 -12.40 10.91 0.08
CA LEU A 16 -11.55 10.97 -1.13
C LEU A 16 -11.52 12.45 -1.57
N PRO A 17 -10.43 12.99 -2.18
CA PRO A 17 -9.25 12.32 -2.70
C PRO A 17 -7.96 12.82 -2.03
N VAL A 18 -7.12 11.92 -1.55
CA VAL A 18 -5.73 12.25 -1.25
C VAL A 18 -5.01 12.41 -2.59
N VAL A 19 -5.08 13.60 -3.19
CA VAL A 19 -4.21 13.97 -4.32
C VAL A 19 -2.79 14.03 -3.80
N LYS A 20 -2.10 12.88 -3.82
CA LYS A 20 -0.65 12.83 -3.62
C LYS A 20 0.02 13.69 -4.68
N PRO A 21 1.04 14.47 -4.33
CA PRO A 21 1.78 15.28 -5.29
C PRO A 21 2.29 14.39 -6.45
N PRO A 22 2.50 14.95 -7.65
CA PRO A 22 3.06 14.23 -8.79
C PRO A 22 4.53 13.91 -8.48
N THR A 23 4.74 12.83 -7.74
CA THR A 23 6.06 12.26 -7.54
C THR A 23 6.47 11.60 -8.86
N PRO A 24 7.71 11.81 -9.35
CA PRO A 24 8.09 11.44 -10.72
C PRO A 24 8.52 9.97 -10.86
N PHE A 25 8.18 9.11 -9.90
CA PHE A 25 8.54 7.69 -9.94
C PHE A 25 7.52 6.80 -9.25
N ARG A 26 7.51 5.52 -9.62
CA ARG A 26 6.66 4.46 -9.05
C ARG A 26 7.50 3.22 -8.72
N TYR A 27 6.98 2.42 -7.80
CA TYR A 27 7.58 1.13 -7.45
C TYR A 27 6.78 -0.01 -8.07
N TYR A 28 7.46 -0.97 -8.68
CA TYR A 28 6.85 -2.16 -9.26
C TYR A 28 7.54 -3.42 -8.73
N ILE A 29 6.84 -4.55 -8.72
CA ILE A 29 7.43 -5.84 -8.39
C ILE A 29 7.54 -6.66 -9.66
N ARG A 30 8.75 -7.15 -9.95
CA ARG A 30 9.00 -8.13 -11.00
C ARG A 30 8.48 -9.48 -10.57
N ALA A 31 7.39 -9.93 -11.19
CA ALA A 31 6.78 -11.22 -10.90
C ALA A 31 7.73 -12.40 -11.15
N ASP A 32 8.60 -12.27 -12.16
CA ASP A 32 9.60 -13.25 -12.55
C ASP A 32 10.76 -13.41 -11.53
N LYS A 33 11.01 -12.39 -10.70
CA LYS A 33 12.04 -12.43 -9.65
C LYS A 33 11.45 -12.58 -8.26
N CYS A 34 10.19 -12.22 -8.05
CA CYS A 34 9.57 -12.23 -6.73
C CYS A 34 9.30 -13.66 -6.26
N THR A 35 9.89 -14.04 -5.13
CA THR A 35 9.67 -15.37 -4.52
C THR A 35 8.45 -15.44 -3.60
N GLY A 36 7.70 -14.34 -3.42
CA GLY A 36 6.53 -14.32 -2.54
C GLY A 36 6.84 -14.44 -1.05
N CYS A 37 7.96 -13.86 -0.60
CA CYS A 37 8.42 -13.97 0.80
C CYS A 37 7.65 -13.10 1.82
N LEU A 38 6.65 -12.32 1.37
CA LEU A 38 5.82 -11.39 2.15
C LEU A 38 6.53 -10.27 2.94
N LEU A 39 7.87 -10.16 2.88
CA LEU A 39 8.61 -9.13 3.63
C LEU A 39 8.19 -7.70 3.26
N CYS A 40 8.05 -7.43 1.96
CA CYS A 40 7.60 -6.12 1.47
C CYS A 40 6.16 -5.79 1.89
N VAL A 41 5.29 -6.81 1.97
CA VAL A 41 3.89 -6.64 2.44
C VAL A 41 3.87 -6.27 3.92
N LYS A 42 4.64 -6.98 4.76
CA LYS A 42 4.75 -6.70 6.20
C LYS A 42 5.40 -5.35 6.49
N ALA A 43 6.41 -4.95 5.71
CA ALA A 43 7.10 -3.69 5.90
C ALA A 43 6.31 -2.47 5.41
N CYS A 44 5.26 -2.66 4.62
CA CYS A 44 4.48 -1.55 4.07
C CYS A 44 3.51 -0.98 5.10
N GLN A 45 3.88 0.16 5.67
CA GLN A 45 3.03 0.92 6.59
C GLN A 45 1.70 1.33 5.96
N GLY A 46 1.70 1.66 4.67
CA GLY A 46 0.51 2.06 3.91
C GLY A 46 -0.35 0.90 3.40
N LYS A 47 0.02 -0.36 3.71
CA LYS A 47 -0.66 -1.58 3.22
C LYS A 47 -0.97 -1.54 1.70
N ALA A 48 -0.06 -0.95 0.94
CA ALA A 48 -0.19 -0.77 -0.50
C ALA A 48 0.26 -2.00 -1.30
N LEU A 49 0.73 -3.06 -0.62
CA LEU A 49 1.13 -4.30 -1.27
C LEU A 49 0.13 -5.40 -0.96
N SER A 50 -0.17 -6.20 -1.97
CA SER A 50 -1.06 -7.36 -1.87
C SER A 50 -0.44 -8.56 -2.56
N GLY A 51 -0.64 -9.75 -2.00
CA GLY A 51 -0.14 -11.00 -2.56
C GLY A 51 -0.05 -12.08 -1.49
N GLU A 52 0.16 -13.32 -1.93
CA GLU A 52 0.18 -14.49 -1.08
C GLU A 52 1.59 -15.08 -0.96
N PHE A 53 1.79 -15.95 0.03
CA PHE A 53 3.04 -16.67 0.18
C PHE A 53 3.34 -17.51 -1.07
N LYS A 54 4.60 -17.50 -1.54
CA LYS A 54 5.05 -18.14 -2.78
C LYS A 54 4.39 -17.60 -4.07
N LYS A 55 3.67 -16.48 -4.02
CA LYS A 55 3.14 -15.79 -5.20
C LYS A 55 3.78 -14.41 -5.35
N PRO A 56 3.97 -13.91 -6.57
CA PRO A 56 4.46 -12.56 -6.78
C PRO A 56 3.48 -11.54 -6.19
N HIS A 57 3.99 -10.59 -5.40
CA HIS A 57 3.15 -9.53 -4.86
C HIS A 57 2.98 -8.39 -5.86
N VAL A 58 1.91 -7.61 -5.68
CA VAL A 58 1.56 -6.47 -6.51
C VAL A 58 1.52 -5.21 -5.64
N ILE A 59 1.98 -4.10 -6.19
CA ILE A 59 1.94 -2.78 -5.55
C ILE A 59 0.76 -2.00 -6.12
N ASP A 60 -0.20 -1.68 -5.25
CA ASP A 60 -1.29 -0.75 -5.49
C ASP A 60 -0.72 0.68 -5.52
N GLN A 61 -0.67 1.27 -6.71
CA GLN A 61 -0.09 2.59 -6.93
C GLN A 61 -0.93 3.72 -6.32
N GLU A 62 -2.22 3.50 -6.10
CA GLU A 62 -3.12 4.48 -5.50
C GLU A 62 -2.81 4.62 -4.00
N LYS A 63 -2.60 3.49 -3.33
CA LYS A 63 -2.23 3.46 -1.91
C LYS A 63 -0.75 3.75 -1.67
N CYS A 64 0.13 3.39 -2.59
CA CYS A 64 1.58 3.51 -2.42
C CYS A 64 2.03 4.96 -2.15
N THR A 65 2.62 5.19 -0.97
CA THR A 65 3.21 6.49 -0.58
C THR A 65 4.64 6.67 -1.09
N ARG A 66 5.19 5.65 -1.76
CA ARG A 66 6.52 5.67 -2.39
C ARG A 66 7.64 5.91 -1.37
N CYS A 67 7.44 5.45 -0.12
CA CYS A 67 8.42 5.53 0.97
C CYS A 67 9.71 4.73 0.72
N GLY A 68 9.72 3.81 -0.24
CA GLY A 68 10.91 3.02 -0.60
C GLY A 68 11.20 1.83 0.31
N THR A 69 10.45 1.63 1.41
CA THR A 69 10.69 0.52 2.34
C THR A 69 10.64 -0.85 1.66
N CYS A 70 9.70 -1.05 0.72
CA CYS A 70 9.61 -2.30 -0.03
C CYS A 70 10.85 -2.59 -0.88
N PHE A 71 11.50 -1.55 -1.41
CA PHE A 71 12.72 -1.65 -2.20
C PHE A 71 13.92 -2.05 -1.31
N ASP A 72 14.03 -1.44 -0.13
CA ASP A 72 15.11 -1.68 0.82
C ASP A 72 15.07 -3.11 1.42
N VAL A 73 13.88 -3.57 1.84
CA VAL A 73 13.73 -4.91 2.45
C VAL A 73 13.85 -6.07 1.45
N CYS A 74 13.82 -5.79 0.15
CA CYS A 74 13.83 -6.82 -0.89
C CYS A 74 15.24 -7.35 -1.15
N LYS A 75 15.65 -8.40 -0.42
CA LYS A 75 16.97 -9.03 -0.54
C LYS A 75 17.34 -9.49 -1.95
N ILE A 76 16.35 -9.87 -2.75
CA ILE A 76 16.53 -10.37 -4.12
C ILE A 76 16.37 -9.28 -5.19
N LYS A 77 16.19 -8.01 -4.78
CA LYS A 77 16.02 -6.84 -5.66
C LYS A 77 14.95 -7.06 -6.75
N ALA A 78 13.82 -7.68 -6.36
CA ALA A 78 12.66 -7.87 -7.23
C ALA A 78 11.80 -6.60 -7.35
N VAL A 79 12.03 -5.59 -6.52
CA VAL A 79 11.32 -4.30 -6.58
C VAL A 79 12.09 -3.36 -7.52
N LEU A 80 11.39 -2.79 -8.49
CA LEU A 80 11.90 -1.79 -9.43
C LEU A 80 11.42 -0.41 -9.04
N ARG A 81 12.26 0.61 -9.27
CA ARG A 81 11.90 2.02 -9.23
C ARG A 81 11.92 2.55 -10.65
N LEU A 82 10.75 2.90 -11.18
CA LEU A 82 10.59 3.40 -12.56
C LEU A 82 10.20 4.88 -12.53
N PRO A 83 10.81 5.73 -13.37
CA PRO A 83 10.33 7.10 -13.56
C PRO A 83 8.96 7.12 -14.26
N LEU A 84 8.17 8.15 -13.99
CA LEU A 84 6.98 8.49 -14.77
C LEU A 84 7.38 9.57 -15.76
N GLU A 85 7.31 9.24 -17.05
CA GLU A 85 7.46 10.19 -18.17
C GLU A 85 6.22 11.07 -18.32
#